data_AF-A0AAC8YNJ0-F1
#
_entry.id   AF-A0AAC8YNJ0-F1
#
_cell.length_a   1.000
_cell.length_b   1.000
_cell.length_c   1.000
_cell.angle_alpha   90.00
_cell.angle_beta   90.00
_cell.angle_gamma   90.00
#
_symmetry.space_group_name_H-M   'P 1'
#
loop_
_entity.id
_entity.type
_entity.pdbx_description
1 polymer ?
#
loop_
_entity_poly.entity_id
_entity_poly.type
_entity_poly.pdbx_seq_one_letter_code
_entity_poly.pdbx_strand_id
1 'polypeptide(L)'
;MTFSAAAVSSNPHFPSPAEIKRILVERIDQQRQSVGIVVGTFGPEGRVIVSHGNFGAFYARPVDADTGFEIGSITKVFTTLLLAEMAGRGEVGLDDPVAMHLPATVHMPTRDGCEITLTDLATHTSGLPRLPENMAPADDDNP
;
A
#
# COMPACT_ATOMS: atom_id res chain seq x y z
N MET A 1 -19.04 -25.77 -20.18
CA MET A 1 -19.84 -24.74 -19.49
C MET A 1 -19.20 -23.40 -19.80
N THR A 2 -19.83 -22.57 -20.62
CA THR A 2 -19.33 -21.26 -21.03
C THR A 2 -19.96 -20.19 -20.13
N PHE A 3 -19.14 -19.46 -19.38
CA PHE A 3 -19.60 -18.27 -18.67
C PHE A 3 -19.67 -17.10 -19.65
N SER A 4 -20.88 -16.58 -19.87
CA SER A 4 -21.09 -15.29 -20.52
C SER A 4 -21.03 -14.22 -19.44
N ALA A 5 -19.97 -13.42 -19.43
CA ALA A 5 -19.90 -12.22 -18.61
C ALA A 5 -20.64 -11.10 -19.36
N ALA A 6 -21.83 -10.75 -18.87
CA ALA A 6 -22.47 -9.50 -19.27
C ALA A 6 -21.57 -8.34 -18.81
N ALA A 7 -21.05 -7.56 -19.75
CA ALA A 7 -20.31 -6.34 -19.46
C ALA A 7 -21.26 -5.32 -18.82
N VAL A 8 -21.19 -5.14 -17.50
CA VAL A 8 -21.72 -3.95 -16.85
C VAL A 8 -20.80 -2.80 -17.21
N SER A 9 -21.11 -2.11 -18.32
CA SER A 9 -20.46 -0.85 -18.67
C SER A 9 -21.01 0.27 -17.80
N SER A 10 -20.73 0.24 -16.50
CA SER A 10 -20.61 1.48 -15.74
C SER A 10 -19.20 1.97 -15.99
N ASN A 11 -19.03 2.85 -16.97
CA ASN A 11 -17.76 3.57 -17.09
C ASN A 11 -17.54 4.25 -15.74
N PRO A 12 -16.48 3.92 -14.97
CA PRO A 12 -16.24 4.61 -13.71
C PRO A 12 -15.99 6.08 -14.06
N HIS A 13 -16.98 6.93 -13.78
CA HIS A 13 -16.82 8.35 -13.93
C HIS A 13 -15.87 8.80 -12.81
N PHE A 14 -14.62 9.10 -13.18
CA PHE A 14 -13.71 9.75 -12.24
C PHE A 14 -14.30 11.12 -11.87
N PRO A 15 -14.40 11.44 -10.57
CA PRO A 15 -14.87 12.75 -10.16
C PRO A 15 -14.06 13.86 -10.80
N SER A 16 -14.72 14.91 -11.24
CA SER A 16 -14.07 16.10 -11.77
C SER A 16 -13.15 16.74 -10.72
N PRO A 17 -12.15 17.54 -11.13
CA PRO A 17 -11.27 18.22 -10.18
C PRO A 17 -12.02 19.09 -9.16
N ALA A 18 -13.13 19.70 -9.60
CA ALA A 18 -14.01 20.51 -8.74
C ALA A 18 -14.75 19.65 -7.70
N GLU A 19 -15.24 18.47 -8.09
CA GLU A 19 -15.86 17.52 -7.15
C GLU A 19 -14.85 16.97 -6.14
N ILE A 20 -13.65 16.61 -6.60
CA ILE A 20 -12.55 16.21 -5.70
C ILE A 20 -12.28 17.33 -4.70
N LYS A 21 -12.12 18.57 -5.17
CA LYS A 21 -11.87 19.72 -4.30
C LYS A 21 -12.97 19.91 -3.26
N ARG A 22 -14.24 19.77 -3.64
CA ARG A 22 -15.39 19.84 -2.71
C ARG A 22 -15.30 18.77 -1.63
N ILE A 23 -14.99 17.52 -2.01
CA ILE A 23 -14.82 16.40 -1.06
C ILE A 23 -13.67 16.68 -0.09
N LEU A 24 -12.54 17.20 -0.59
CA LEU A 24 -11.40 17.51 0.27
C LEU A 24 -11.73 18.63 1.28
N VAL A 25 -12.40 19.69 0.83
CA VAL A 25 -12.87 20.79 1.70
C VAL A 25 -13.83 20.28 2.77
N GLU A 26 -14.81 19.47 2.39
CA GLU A 26 -15.75 18.87 3.33
C GLU A 26 -15.03 18.03 4.40
N ARG A 27 -14.11 17.15 3.99
CA ARG A 27 -13.39 16.24 4.89
C ARG A 27 -12.44 16.96 5.85
N ILE A 28 -11.79 18.04 5.40
CA ILE A 28 -10.79 18.78 6.16
C ILE A 28 -11.44 19.88 6.99
N ASP A 29 -12.18 20.79 6.36
CA ASP A 29 -12.65 22.02 7.03
C ASP A 29 -13.91 21.76 7.86
N GLN A 30 -14.80 20.89 7.40
CA GLN A 30 -16.08 20.63 8.05
C GLN A 30 -16.01 19.42 8.99
N GLN A 31 -15.53 18.29 8.48
CA GLN A 31 -15.49 17.03 9.24
C GLN A 31 -14.24 16.90 10.12
N ARG A 32 -13.19 17.69 9.87
CA ARG A 32 -11.93 17.68 10.63
C ARG A 32 -11.29 16.29 10.75
N GLN A 33 -11.39 15.49 9.68
CA GLN A 33 -10.88 14.11 9.65
C GLN A 33 -9.43 13.99 9.13
N SER A 34 -8.85 15.08 8.63
CA SER A 34 -7.45 15.15 8.19
C SER A 34 -6.97 16.61 8.25
N VAL A 35 -5.66 16.80 8.25
CA VAL A 35 -5.01 18.12 8.19
C VAL A 35 -4.72 18.58 6.77
N GLY A 36 -4.47 17.63 5.85
CA GLY A 36 -4.10 17.89 4.48
C GLY A 36 -4.26 16.63 3.63
N ILE A 37 -4.75 16.81 2.40
CA ILE A 37 -4.95 15.71 1.45
C ILE A 37 -4.51 16.18 0.07
N VAL A 38 -3.79 15.31 -0.63
CA VAL A 38 -3.41 15.46 -2.05
C VAL A 38 -3.96 14.27 -2.81
N VAL A 39 -4.73 14.52 -3.86
CA VAL A 39 -5.29 13.49 -4.74
C VAL A 39 -4.68 13.67 -6.13
N GLY A 40 -4.02 12.62 -6.62
CA GLY A 40 -3.57 12.52 -8.00
C GLY A 40 -4.44 11.54 -8.78
N THR A 41 -4.95 11.96 -9.94
CA THR A 41 -5.58 11.06 -10.91
C THR A 41 -4.74 10.98 -12.18
N PHE A 42 -4.75 9.83 -12.83
CA PHE A 42 -4.06 9.59 -14.10
C PHE A 42 -5.00 8.86 -15.04
N GLY A 43 -5.19 9.39 -16.25
CA GLY A 43 -6.07 8.82 -17.27
C GLY A 43 -5.76 9.35 -18.67
N PRO A 44 -6.64 9.12 -19.65
CA PRO A 44 -6.45 9.57 -21.04
C PRO A 44 -6.24 11.09 -21.16
N GLU A 45 -6.88 11.85 -20.28
CA GLU A 45 -6.79 13.31 -20.18
C GLU A 45 -5.46 13.80 -19.56
N GLY A 46 -4.59 12.88 -19.12
CA GLY A 46 -3.33 13.15 -18.45
C GLY A 46 -3.40 13.05 -16.93
N ARG A 47 -2.45 13.72 -16.26
CA ARG A 47 -2.34 13.78 -14.80
C ARG A 47 -3.08 15.02 -14.27
N VAL A 48 -3.94 14.83 -13.30
CA VAL A 48 -4.57 15.91 -12.53
C VAL A 48 -4.18 15.77 -11.06
N ILE A 49 -3.91 16.89 -10.41
CA ILE A 49 -3.60 16.95 -8.97
C ILE A 49 -4.54 17.96 -8.33
N VAL A 50 -5.20 17.54 -7.25
CA VAL A 50 -6.05 18.40 -6.43
C VAL A 50 -5.60 18.26 -4.98
N SER A 51 -5.28 19.38 -4.34
CA SER A 51 -4.85 19.41 -2.94
C SER A 51 -5.69 20.37 -2.10
N HIS A 52 -5.75 20.09 -0.80
CA HIS A 52 -6.35 20.98 0.19
C HIS A 52 -5.82 20.69 1.60
N GLY A 53 -5.87 21.70 2.47
CA GLY A 53 -5.34 21.64 3.82
C GLY A 53 -3.84 21.94 3.90
N ASN A 54 -3.28 21.66 5.07
CA ASN A 54 -1.92 22.04 5.48
C ASN A 54 -1.08 20.80 5.81
N PHE A 55 0.23 20.97 5.82
CA PHE A 55 1.22 19.92 6.03
C PHE A 55 1.10 19.26 7.41
N GLY A 56 0.64 20.01 8.41
CA GLY A 56 0.34 19.47 9.73
C GLY A 56 -0.54 20.41 10.52
N ALA A 57 -1.11 19.92 11.63
CA ALA A 57 -1.99 20.72 12.49
C ALA A 57 -1.32 22.01 13.00
N PHE A 58 0.00 21.98 13.17
CA PHE A 58 0.82 23.12 13.64
C PHE A 58 1.68 23.76 12.53
N TYR A 59 1.60 23.25 11.30
CA TYR A 59 2.39 23.72 10.16
C TYR A 59 1.45 24.22 9.07
N ALA A 60 1.19 25.53 9.05
CA ALA A 60 0.27 26.18 8.12
C ALA A 60 0.73 26.20 6.64
N ARG A 61 1.80 25.47 6.29
CA ARG A 61 2.23 25.31 4.90
C ARG A 61 1.20 24.47 4.16
N PRO A 62 0.58 24.95 3.06
CA PRO A 62 -0.34 24.15 2.28
C PRO A 62 0.32 22.88 1.72
N VAL A 63 -0.44 21.80 1.59
CA VAL A 63 0.02 20.59 0.87
C VAL A 63 -0.13 20.76 -0.65
N ASP A 64 0.81 20.18 -1.38
CA ASP A 64 0.91 20.27 -2.84
C ASP A 64 1.45 18.95 -3.44
N ALA A 65 1.70 18.97 -4.75
CA ALA A 65 2.17 17.82 -5.51
C ALA A 65 3.54 17.27 -5.07
N ASP A 66 4.36 18.10 -4.43
CA ASP A 66 5.75 17.80 -4.06
C ASP A 66 5.88 17.50 -2.57
N THR A 67 4.77 17.52 -1.84
CA THR A 67 4.73 17.22 -0.42
C THR A 67 4.99 15.72 -0.19
N GLY A 68 6.01 15.40 0.60
CA GLY A 68 6.31 14.03 1.01
C GLY A 68 5.32 13.51 2.05
N PHE A 69 4.90 12.25 1.88
CA PHE A 69 4.02 11.52 2.80
C PHE A 69 4.63 10.16 3.12
N GLU A 70 4.38 9.68 4.34
CA GLU A 70 4.57 8.28 4.68
C GLU A 70 3.50 7.45 3.96
N ILE A 71 3.93 6.45 3.18
CA ILE A 71 3.02 5.63 2.36
C ILE A 71 2.60 4.31 3.05
N GLY A 72 3.13 4.06 4.25
CA GLY A 72 2.82 2.89 5.07
C GLY A 72 2.87 1.58 4.28
N SER A 73 1.78 0.81 4.32
CA SER A 73 1.70 -0.51 3.68
C SER A 73 1.76 -0.50 2.15
N ILE A 74 1.70 0.67 1.48
CA ILE A 74 1.97 0.74 0.03
C ILE A 74 3.41 0.29 -0.28
N THR A 75 4.35 0.44 0.66
CA THR A 75 5.73 -0.09 0.55
C THR A 75 5.77 -1.58 0.19
N LYS A 76 4.78 -2.38 0.62
CA LYS A 76 4.70 -3.82 0.29
C LYS A 76 4.58 -4.06 -1.21
N VAL A 77 3.87 -3.21 -1.95
CA VAL A 77 3.73 -3.31 -3.41
C VAL A 77 5.09 -3.18 -4.09
N PHE A 78 5.92 -2.25 -3.64
CA PHE A 78 7.28 -2.09 -4.16
C PHE A 78 8.18 -3.27 -3.79
N THR A 79 8.05 -3.76 -2.55
CA THR A 79 8.83 -4.92 -2.07
C THR A 79 8.51 -6.17 -2.89
N THR A 80 7.22 -6.44 -3.16
CA THR A 80 6.81 -7.60 -3.95
C THR A 80 7.10 -7.41 -5.44
N LEU A 81 7.10 -6.18 -5.95
CA LEU A 81 7.56 -5.88 -7.31
C LEU A 81 9.04 -6.24 -7.50
N LEU A 82 9.90 -5.86 -6.54
CA LEU A 82 11.32 -6.24 -6.56
C LEU A 82 11.51 -7.76 -6.48
N LEU A 83 10.74 -8.44 -5.63
CA LEU A 83 10.75 -9.90 -5.56
C LEU A 83 10.36 -10.54 -6.90
N ALA A 84 9.31 -10.04 -7.56
CA ALA A 84 8.89 -10.54 -8.86
C ALA A 84 9.95 -10.28 -9.95
N GLU A 85 10.63 -9.13 -9.92
CA GLU A 85 11.73 -8.81 -10.83
C GLU A 85 12.92 -9.77 -10.63
N MET A 86 13.32 -10.03 -9.37
CA MET A 86 14.38 -10.98 -9.03
C MET A 86 14.04 -12.41 -9.46
N ALA A 87 12.80 -12.84 -9.26
CA ALA A 87 12.32 -14.15 -9.72
C ALA A 87 12.32 -14.24 -11.25
N GLY A 88 11.92 -13.18 -11.95
CA GLY A 88 12.01 -13.08 -13.41
C GLY A 88 13.44 -13.15 -13.93
N ARG A 89 14.42 -12.68 -13.15
CA ARG A 89 15.86 -12.81 -13.43
C ARG A 89 16.46 -14.17 -13.03
N GLY A 90 15.70 -15.03 -12.35
CA GLY A 90 16.17 -16.31 -11.83
C GLY A 90 17.13 -16.19 -10.65
N GLU A 91 17.15 -15.04 -9.96
CA GLU A 91 17.97 -14.83 -8.75
C GLU A 91 17.40 -15.55 -7.52
N VAL A 92 16.08 -15.76 -7.52
CA VAL A 92 15.32 -16.51 -6.51
C VAL A 92 14.18 -17.28 -7.18
N GLY A 93 13.74 -18.38 -6.58
CA GLY A 93 12.46 -19.03 -6.89
C GLY A 93 11.35 -18.51 -5.97
N LEU A 94 10.14 -18.30 -6.49
CA LEU A 94 9.01 -17.86 -5.65
C LEU A 94 8.57 -18.91 -4.61
N ASP A 95 8.86 -20.18 -4.89
CA ASP A 95 8.60 -21.31 -3.98
C ASP A 95 9.81 -21.63 -3.09
N ASP A 96 10.88 -20.82 -3.17
CA ASP A 96 12.06 -21.01 -2.33
C ASP A 96 11.67 -20.87 -0.85
N PRO A 97 12.05 -21.84 0.02
CA PRO A 97 11.99 -21.66 1.46
C PRO A 97 12.75 -20.40 1.89
N VAL A 98 12.10 -19.55 2.68
CA VAL A 98 12.68 -18.29 3.20
C VAL A 98 14.00 -18.54 3.93
N ALA A 99 14.11 -19.67 4.62
CA ALA A 99 15.30 -20.07 5.36
C ALA A 99 16.58 -20.14 4.49
N MET A 100 16.46 -20.39 3.18
CA MET A 100 17.62 -20.42 2.27
C MET A 100 18.26 -19.04 2.06
N HIS A 101 17.51 -17.97 2.28
CA HIS A 101 17.96 -16.59 2.07
C HIS A 101 18.37 -15.88 3.36
N LEU A 102 18.38 -16.59 4.49
CA LEU A 102 18.72 -16.05 5.80
C LEU A 102 20.07 -16.60 6.28
N PRO A 103 20.75 -15.90 7.22
CA PRO A 103 21.91 -16.46 7.89
C PRO A 103 21.57 -17.79 8.57
N ALA A 104 22.51 -18.74 8.56
CA ALA A 104 22.33 -20.07 9.17
C ALA A 104 21.99 -20.05 10.68
N THR A 105 22.20 -18.92 11.35
CA THR A 105 21.84 -18.69 12.76
C THR A 105 20.36 -18.39 12.97
N VAL A 106 19.60 -18.12 11.90
CA VAL A 106 18.18 -17.79 11.97
C VAL A 106 17.36 -19.04 11.68
N HIS A 107 16.54 -19.44 12.65
CA HIS A 107 15.61 -20.55 12.50
C HIS A 107 14.23 -20.03 12.12
N MET A 108 13.76 -20.39 10.93
CA MET A 108 12.40 -20.08 10.50
C MET A 108 11.38 -21.05 11.12
N PRO A 109 10.23 -20.56 11.60
CA PRO A 109 9.13 -21.44 11.97
C PRO A 109 8.56 -22.13 10.72
N THR A 110 7.84 -23.23 10.95
CA THR A 110 7.08 -23.93 9.92
C THR A 110 5.59 -23.65 10.08
N ARG A 111 4.84 -23.76 8.98
CA ARG A 111 3.38 -23.70 8.95
C ARG A 111 2.84 -25.10 8.67
N ASP A 112 2.17 -25.71 9.64
CA ASP A 112 1.61 -27.07 9.52
C ASP A 112 2.65 -28.14 9.13
N GLY A 113 3.91 -27.94 9.53
CA GLY A 113 5.03 -28.82 9.16
C GLY A 113 5.68 -28.52 7.80
N CYS A 114 5.17 -27.54 7.06
CA CYS A 114 5.76 -27.06 5.80
C CYS A 114 6.67 -25.84 6.03
N GLU A 115 7.73 -25.73 5.24
CA GLU A 115 8.56 -24.53 5.21
C GLU A 115 7.78 -23.34 4.65
N ILE A 116 8.04 -22.14 5.18
CA ILE A 116 7.45 -20.89 4.68
C ILE A 116 8.24 -20.48 3.44
N THR A 117 7.53 -20.22 2.34
CA THR A 117 8.12 -19.78 1.06
C THR A 117 8.13 -18.26 0.91
N LEU A 118 8.88 -17.75 -0.08
CA LEU A 118 8.81 -16.32 -0.46
C LEU A 118 7.40 -15.92 -0.91
N THR A 119 6.68 -16.80 -1.61
CA THR A 119 5.27 -16.57 -1.99
C THR A 119 4.38 -16.42 -0.76
N ASP A 120 4.54 -17.27 0.25
CA ASP A 120 3.73 -17.19 1.47
C ASP A 120 3.89 -15.84 2.19
N LEU A 121 5.09 -15.26 2.17
CA LEU A 121 5.32 -13.92 2.71
C LEU A 121 4.64 -12.84 1.86
N ALA A 122 4.78 -12.92 0.53
CA ALA A 122 4.25 -11.93 -0.41
C ALA A 122 2.71 -11.91 -0.46
N THR A 123 2.06 -13.03 -0.16
CA THR A 123 0.59 -13.19 -0.20
C THR A 123 -0.07 -13.19 1.18
N HIS A 124 0.71 -12.98 2.24
CA HIS A 124 0.23 -13.03 3.63
C HIS A 124 -0.37 -14.39 4.05
N THR A 125 0.19 -15.50 3.57
CA THR A 125 -0.25 -16.87 3.91
C THR A 125 0.77 -17.65 4.74
N SER A 126 1.85 -17.01 5.21
CA SER A 126 2.89 -17.64 6.02
C SER A 126 2.46 -18.08 7.42
N GLY A 127 1.37 -17.52 7.95
CA GLY A 127 0.92 -17.76 9.32
C GLY A 127 1.73 -17.02 10.40
N LEU A 128 2.70 -16.17 10.01
CA LEU A 128 3.43 -15.33 10.94
C LEU A 128 2.51 -14.26 11.57
N PRO A 129 2.77 -13.83 12.82
CA PRO A 129 2.02 -12.76 13.45
C PRO A 129 2.18 -11.45 12.67
N ARG A 130 1.18 -10.56 12.76
CA ARG A 130 1.18 -9.26 12.07
C ARG A 130 2.39 -8.40 12.44
N LEU A 131 2.76 -8.41 13.72
CA LEU A 131 3.88 -7.67 14.28
C LEU A 131 4.85 -8.64 14.95
N PRO A 132 6.16 -8.33 14.94
CA PRO A 132 7.13 -9.05 15.76
C PRO A 132 6.78 -8.95 17.25
N GLU A 133 6.95 -10.03 18.01
CA GLU A 133 6.67 -10.06 19.45
C GLU A 133 7.57 -9.13 20.27
N ASN A 134 8.73 -8.77 19.72
CA ASN A 134 9.68 -7.84 20.32
C ASN A 134 9.51 -6.38 19.83
N MET A 135 8.40 -6.07 19.15
CA MET A 135 8.04 -4.71 18.78
C MET A 135 7.10 -4.12 19.84
N ALA A 136 7.51 -3.02 20.46
CA ALA A 136 6.71 -2.28 21.45
C ALA A 136 6.44 -0.86 20.91
N PRO A 137 5.41 -0.67 20.06
CA PRO A 137 5.07 0.67 19.56
C PRO A 137 4.63 1.57 20.73
N ALA A 138 4.92 2.86 20.61
CA ALA A 138 4.48 3.85 21.61
C ALA A 138 2.96 4.06 21.57
N ASP A 139 2.34 3.79 20.43
CA ASP A 139 0.91 3.87 20.17
C ASP A 139 0.56 2.79 19.12
N ASP A 140 -0.30 1.84 19.47
CA ASP A 140 -0.73 0.75 18.58
C ASP A 140 -1.62 1.23 17.42
N ASP A 141 -2.24 2.40 17.57
CA ASP A 141 -3.11 3.03 16.58
C ASP A 141 -2.34 3.99 15.64
N ASN A 142 -1.07 4.26 15.94
CA ASN A 142 -0.18 5.01 15.07
C ASN A 142 0.57 4.03 14.13
N PRO A 143 0.33 4.09 12.80
CA PRO A 143 0.88 3.12 11.85
C PRO A 143 2.41 3.12 11.73
#